data_AF-A0A7V5UKN0-F1
#
_entry.id   AF-A0A7V5UKN0-F1
#
_cell.length_a   1.000
_cell.length_b   1.000
_cell.length_c   1.000
_cell.angle_alpha   90.00
_cell.angle_beta   90.00
_cell.angle_gamma   90.00
#
_symmetry.space_group_name_H-M   'P 1'
#
loop_
_entity.id
_entity.type
_entity.pdbx_description
1 polymer ?
#
loop_
_entity_poly.entity_id
_entity_poly.type
_entity_poly.pdbx_seq_one_letter_code
_entity_poly.pdbx_strand_id
1 'polypeptide(L)'
;MCVRSSLALALITVFGTTAVAQVRVDPKLPSYEPVEGVSGNLKSIGSDTMNNEMALWAEGFQKFYPNVRIEIEGKGSSTAPPALIAGTAQFGPMSRPMKEQ
;
A
#
# COMPACT_ATOMS: atom_id res chain seq x y z
N MET A 1 -26.46 -31.38 -55.50
CA MET A 1 -25.79 -31.65 -54.21
C MET A 1 -24.36 -31.16 -54.32
N CYS A 2 -24.03 -30.03 -53.69
CA CYS A 2 -22.69 -29.45 -53.68
C CYS A 2 -22.31 -29.21 -52.21
N VAL A 3 -21.37 -29.99 -51.70
CA VAL A 3 -20.85 -29.88 -50.33
C VAL A 3 -19.84 -28.74 -50.32
N ARG A 4 -20.17 -27.62 -49.67
CA ARG A 4 -19.19 -26.58 -49.35
C ARG A 4 -18.74 -26.78 -47.90
N SER A 5 -17.56 -27.38 -47.79
CA SER A 5 -16.82 -27.57 -46.55
C SER A 5 -16.31 -26.22 -46.07
N SER A 6 -16.87 -25.70 -44.98
CA SER A 6 -16.38 -24.49 -44.30
C SER A 6 -15.46 -24.90 -43.16
N LEU A 7 -14.16 -24.75 -43.39
CA LEU A 7 -13.11 -24.95 -42.40
C LEU A 7 -13.23 -23.84 -41.33
N ALA A 8 -13.75 -24.17 -40.15
CA ALA A 8 -13.78 -23.26 -39.01
C ALA A 8 -12.39 -23.22 -38.36
N LEU A 9 -11.66 -22.13 -38.54
CA LEU A 9 -10.38 -21.89 -37.89
C LEU A 9 -10.65 -21.47 -36.44
N ALA A 10 -10.49 -22.41 -35.51
CA ALA A 10 -10.62 -22.14 -34.07
C ALA A 10 -9.40 -21.32 -33.59
N LEU A 11 -9.64 -20.05 -33.27
CA LEU A 11 -8.63 -19.16 -32.70
C LEU A 11 -8.45 -19.52 -31.22
N ILE A 12 -7.43 -20.30 -30.89
CA ILE A 12 -7.04 -20.59 -29.50
C ILE A 12 -6.39 -19.32 -28.94
N THR A 13 -7.16 -18.51 -28.22
CA THR A 13 -6.63 -17.41 -27.41
C THR A 13 -5.95 -18.02 -26.18
N VAL A 14 -4.63 -18.15 -26.25
CA VAL A 14 -3.80 -18.46 -25.07
C VAL A 14 -3.83 -17.23 -24.16
N PHE A 15 -4.74 -17.22 -23.19
CA PHE A 15 -4.65 -16.31 -22.05
C PHE A 15 -3.47 -16.76 -21.19
N GLY A 16 -2.30 -16.18 -21.45
CA GLY A 16 -1.14 -16.31 -20.57
C GLY A 16 -1.47 -15.68 -19.22
N THR A 17 -1.66 -16.51 -18.20
CA THR A 17 -1.77 -16.06 -16.82
C THR A 17 -0.42 -15.50 -16.39
N THR A 18 -0.33 -14.17 -16.29
CA THR A 18 0.81 -13.52 -15.63
C THR A 18 0.78 -13.91 -14.16
N ALA A 19 1.67 -14.83 -13.77
CA ALA A 19 1.85 -15.22 -12.39
C ALA A 19 2.42 -14.02 -11.61
N VAL A 20 1.56 -13.33 -10.87
CA VAL A 20 1.99 -12.29 -9.92
C VAL A 20 2.70 -13.02 -8.78
N ALA A 21 3.98 -12.73 -8.56
CA ALA A 21 4.72 -13.26 -7.41
C ALA A 21 4.03 -12.76 -6.13
N GLN A 22 3.25 -13.62 -5.46
CA GLN A 22 2.63 -13.26 -4.20
C GLN A 22 3.68 -13.23 -3.10
N VAL A 23 3.85 -12.06 -2.46
CA VAL A 23 4.59 -11.94 -1.20
C VAL A 23 3.89 -12.84 -0.18
N ARG A 24 4.59 -13.84 0.32
CA ARG A 24 4.07 -14.71 1.38
C ARG A 24 4.18 -13.97 2.71
N VAL A 25 3.04 -13.73 3.34
CA VAL A 25 2.94 -13.22 4.71
C VAL A 25 2.55 -14.34 5.67
N ASP A 26 2.70 -14.12 6.97
CA ASP A 26 2.27 -15.09 7.98
C ASP A 26 0.74 -15.29 7.89
N PRO A 27 0.25 -16.53 7.64
CA PRO A 27 -1.19 -16.80 7.52
C PRO A 27 -1.98 -16.56 8.81
N LYS A 28 -1.31 -16.34 9.95
CA LYS A 28 -1.95 -15.99 11.23
C LYS A 28 -2.25 -14.50 11.37
N LEU A 29 -1.77 -13.65 10.46
CA LEU A 29 -2.12 -12.24 10.50
C LEU A 29 -3.64 -12.08 10.28
N PRO A 30 -4.33 -11.29 11.12
CA PRO A 30 -5.76 -11.08 10.97
C PRO A 30 -6.06 -10.29 9.69
N SER A 31 -7.23 -10.55 9.11
CA SER A 31 -7.80 -9.65 8.11
C SER A 31 -8.20 -8.33 8.75
N TYR A 32 -8.02 -7.23 8.01
CA TYR A 32 -8.42 -5.91 8.47
C TYR A 32 -9.93 -5.71 8.29
N GLU A 33 -10.62 -5.30 9.35
CA GLU A 33 -12.07 -5.01 9.34
C GLU A 33 -12.29 -3.50 9.49
N PRO A 34 -12.81 -2.81 8.46
CA PRO A 34 -13.07 -1.38 8.53
C PRO A 34 -14.18 -1.04 9.54
N VAL A 35 -13.94 -0.05 10.39
CA VAL A 35 -14.94 0.56 11.27
C VAL A 35 -15.47 1.89 10.73
N GLU A 36 -16.66 2.31 11.16
CA GLU A 36 -17.24 3.58 10.73
C GLU A 36 -16.61 4.81 11.41
N GLY A 37 -16.83 6.00 10.83
CA GLY A 37 -16.51 7.28 11.45
C GLY A 37 -15.06 7.75 11.33
N VAL A 38 -14.17 6.96 10.70
CA VAL A 38 -12.77 7.35 10.50
C VAL A 38 -12.66 8.39 9.40
N SER A 39 -12.16 9.58 9.74
CA SER A 39 -11.94 10.70 8.82
C SER A 39 -10.89 11.67 9.37
N GLY A 40 -10.41 12.60 8.55
CA GLY A 40 -9.53 13.68 8.98
C GLY A 40 -8.21 13.73 8.22
N ASN A 41 -7.18 14.26 8.87
CA ASN A 41 -5.86 14.43 8.28
C ASN A 41 -4.83 13.63 9.09
N LEU A 42 -3.88 13.03 8.39
CA LEU A 42 -2.81 12.25 8.97
C LEU A 42 -1.50 12.61 8.28
N LYS A 43 -0.47 12.91 9.07
CA LYS A 43 0.86 13.27 8.57
C LYS A 43 1.90 12.30 9.10
N SER A 44 2.71 11.79 8.19
CA SER A 44 3.84 10.89 8.45
C SER A 44 5.14 11.57 8.05
N ILE A 45 6.07 11.76 8.99
CA ILE A 45 7.38 12.38 8.73
C ILE A 45 8.48 11.46 9.28
N GLY A 46 9.40 11.00 8.43
CA GLY A 46 10.49 10.15 8.92
C GLY A 46 11.34 9.51 7.83
N SER A 47 11.55 8.20 7.95
CA SER A 47 12.50 7.42 7.17
C SER A 47 12.20 7.44 5.67
N ASP A 48 13.17 7.90 4.90
CA ASP A 48 13.26 7.75 3.45
C ASP A 48 13.17 6.29 3.00
N THR A 49 13.85 5.37 3.70
CA THR A 49 13.80 3.92 3.42
C THR A 49 12.39 3.34 3.50
N MET A 50 11.50 3.93 4.30
CA MET A 50 10.14 3.41 4.53
C MET A 50 9.07 4.19 3.75
N ASN A 51 9.45 5.13 2.88
CA ASN A 51 8.48 5.96 2.15
C ASN A 51 7.53 5.14 1.30
N ASN A 52 8.05 4.15 0.57
CA ASN A 52 7.23 3.32 -0.31
C ASN A 52 6.23 2.49 0.50
N GLU A 53 6.65 1.94 1.64
CA GLU A 53 5.77 1.20 2.55
C GLU A 53 4.63 2.10 3.06
N MET A 54 4.97 3.30 3.54
CA MET A 54 3.97 4.26 4.01
C MET A 54 3.02 4.70 2.90
N ALA A 55 3.50 4.86 1.66
CA ALA A 55 2.67 5.21 0.51
C ALA A 55 1.69 4.08 0.16
N LEU A 56 2.15 2.84 0.13
CA LEU A 56 1.31 1.67 -0.12
C LEU A 56 0.28 1.46 0.99
N TRP A 57 0.66 1.66 2.25
CA TRP A 57 -0.27 1.63 3.38
C TRP A 57 -1.28 2.75 3.31
N ALA A 58 -0.87 3.98 2.93
CA ALA A 58 -1.78 5.09 2.75
C ALA A 58 -2.80 4.82 1.64
N GLU A 59 -2.36 4.29 0.51
CA GLU A 59 -3.26 3.89 -0.59
C GLU A 59 -4.25 2.81 -0.15
N GLY A 60 -3.75 1.76 0.53
CA GLY A 60 -4.59 0.69 1.07
C GLY A 60 -5.60 1.20 2.10
N PHE A 61 -5.16 2.08 3.01
CA PHE A 61 -6.00 2.66 4.04
C PHE A 61 -7.08 3.58 3.46
N GLN A 62 -6.74 4.40 2.45
CA GLN A 62 -7.71 5.28 1.79
C GLN A 62 -8.79 4.51 1.02
N LYS A 63 -8.53 3.28 0.57
CA LYS A 63 -9.57 2.41 -0.01
C LYS A 63 -10.65 2.04 1.01
N PHE A 64 -10.29 1.92 2.29
CA PHE A 64 -11.24 1.73 3.39
C PHE A 64 -11.82 3.07 3.88
N TYR A 65 -11.00 4.13 3.87
CA TYR A 65 -11.32 5.44 4.46
C TYR A 65 -11.06 6.59 3.49
N PRO A 66 -11.97 6.84 2.53
CA PRO A 66 -11.78 7.89 1.53
C PRO A 66 -11.79 9.31 2.11
N ASN A 67 -12.30 9.47 3.33
CA ASN A 67 -12.36 10.76 4.03
C ASN A 67 -11.08 11.09 4.83
N VAL A 68 -10.05 10.25 4.75
CA VAL A 68 -8.75 10.49 5.40
C VAL A 68 -7.76 11.03 4.37
N ARG A 69 -7.19 12.20 4.66
CA ARG A 69 -6.10 12.80 3.87
C ARG A 69 -4.76 12.46 4.50
N ILE A 70 -3.86 11.85 3.74
CA ILE A 70 -2.56 11.41 4.24
C ILE A 70 -1.45 12.17 3.54
N GLU A 71 -0.56 12.79 4.32
CA GLU A 71 0.69 13.42 3.87
C GLU A 71 1.89 12.60 4.33
N ILE A 72 2.86 12.37 3.44
CA ILE A 72 4.06 11.58 3.73
C ILE A 72 5.30 12.40 3.35
N GLU A 73 6.22 12.58 4.29
CA GLU A 73 7.51 13.22 4.09
C GLU A 73 8.65 12.30 4.55
N GLY A 74 9.42 11.75 3.61
CA GLY A 74 10.64 11.01 3.93
C GLY A 74 11.87 11.87 3.86
N LYS A 75 12.32 12.36 5.02
CA LYS A 75 13.53 13.19 5.16
C LYS A 75 14.61 12.50 6.00
N GLY A 76 14.45 11.21 6.24
CA GLY A 76 15.34 10.36 7.04
C GLY A 76 14.82 10.15 8.46
N SER A 77 15.16 9.01 9.08
CA SER A 77 14.55 8.61 10.37
C SER A 77 14.79 9.60 11.51
N SER A 78 15.86 10.41 11.46
CA SER A 78 16.17 11.41 12.48
C SER A 78 15.18 12.58 12.51
N THR A 79 14.32 12.74 11.51
CA THR A 79 13.28 13.80 11.49
C THR A 79 12.00 13.38 12.21
N ALA A 80 11.78 12.08 12.43
CA ALA A 80 10.62 11.57 13.13
C ALA A 80 10.52 12.05 14.59
N PRO A 81 11.57 11.93 15.44
CA PRO A 81 11.49 12.37 16.84
C PRO A 81 11.06 13.83 17.02
N PRO A 82 11.72 14.84 16.40
CA PRO A 82 11.31 16.23 16.57
C PRO A 82 9.91 16.51 15.97
N ALA A 83 9.52 15.84 14.89
CA ALA A 83 8.19 16.01 14.30
C ALA A 83 7.07 15.52 15.22
N LEU A 84 7.29 14.39 15.89
CA LEU A 84 6.38 13.82 16.89
C LEU A 84 6.30 14.69 18.14
N ILE A 85 7.45 15.11 18.68
CA ILE A 85 7.52 15.98 19.88
C ILE A 85 6.79 17.32 19.61
N ALA A 86 6.97 17.89 18.42
CA ALA A 86 6.32 19.14 18.03
C ALA A 86 4.83 18.98 17.65
N GLY A 87 4.29 17.76 17.62
CA GLY A 87 2.91 17.50 17.22
C GLY A 87 2.61 17.76 15.73
N THR A 88 3.64 17.87 14.90
CA THR A 88 3.50 18.16 13.46
C THR A 88 3.29 16.90 12.61
N ALA A 89 3.50 15.72 13.19
CA ALA A 89 3.23 14.42 12.58
C ALA A 89 2.53 13.50 13.58
N GLN A 90 1.67 12.61 13.07
CA GLN A 90 1.05 11.54 13.86
C GLN A 90 1.86 10.24 13.77
N PHE A 91 2.57 10.03 12.65
CA PHE A 91 3.51 8.91 12.49
C PHE A 91 4.93 9.39 12.21
N GLY A 92 5.88 8.69 12.83
CA GLY A 92 7.30 8.90 12.64
C GLY A 92 7.98 7.58 12.26
N PRO A 93 7.86 7.09 11.02
CA PRO A 93 8.49 5.84 10.61
C PRO A 93 10.01 5.94 10.74
N MET A 94 10.65 4.94 11.34
CA MET A 94 12.09 4.90 11.53
C MET A 94 12.65 3.54 11.14
N SER A 95 13.68 3.52 10.27
CA SER A 95 14.40 2.30 9.88
C SER A 95 15.44 1.86 10.92
N ARG A 96 15.54 2.58 12.04
CA ARG A 96 16.43 2.32 13.17
C ARG A 96 15.79 2.79 14.47
N PRO A 97 16.20 2.25 15.64
CA PRO A 97 15.77 2.75 16.93
C PRO A 97 16.06 4.25 17.11
N MET A 98 15.20 4.92 17.87
CA MET A 98 15.44 6.29 18.31
C MET A 98 16.70 6.33 19.19
N LYS A 99 17.56 7.32 18.98
CA LYS A 99 18.70 7.56 19.88
C LYS A 99 18.17 8.12 21.19
N GLU A 100 18.86 7.81 22.29
CA GLU A 100 18.66 8.54 23.54
C GLU A 100 18.85 10.04 23.26
N GLN A 101 17.92 10.85 23.79
CA GLN A 101 17.96 12.31 23.67
C GLN A 101 19.06 12.88 24.56
#